data_AF-A0A443PN56-F1
#
_entry.id   AF-A0A443PN56-F1
#
_cell.length_a   1.000
_cell.length_b   1.000
_cell.length_c   1.000
_cell.angle_alpha   90.00
_cell.angle_beta   90.00
_cell.angle_gamma   90.00
#
_symmetry.space_group_name_H-M   'P 1'
#
loop_
_entity.id
_entity.type
_entity.pdbx_description
1 polymer ?
#
loop_
_entity_poly.entity_id
_entity_poly.type
_entity_poly.pdbx_seq_one_letter_code
_entity_poly.pdbx_strand_id
1 'polypeptide(L)'
;MGLCWAGPGACDYTALLSSTVKDKIVHQIIDLVKAHQSFFDQVLREDISEADDLTLEQISLVVAILSKVWPYEGNDEYGFIQGLFGMMRGLFSVDIGAFSSIEPHENHKKSELILFRLSFSLCTYLYFLAAKKALRLQASDAPGDYHTSGGGPQPTLSLLVSLLSSVRTALERVAEEKSLLLNNIHDINELSRQEVDEIINVCKRQECVSPSDNIRKRKFGSVDVADMLE
;
A
#
# COMPACT_ATOMS: atom_id res chain seq x y z
N MET A 1 42.24 9.17 -53.08
CA MET A 1 41.72 7.96 -52.41
C MET A 1 41.07 8.38 -51.12
N GLY A 2 39.78 8.08 -50.95
CA GLY A 2 39.10 7.94 -49.65
C GLY A 2 38.63 9.22 -48.95
N LEU A 3 37.42 9.66 -49.27
CA LEU A 3 36.56 10.52 -48.46
C LEU A 3 35.67 9.69 -47.51
N CYS A 4 35.26 10.31 -46.40
CA CYS A 4 34.23 9.92 -45.41
C CYS A 4 34.64 8.79 -44.44
N TRP A 5 34.37 8.83 -43.13
CA TRP A 5 33.13 9.03 -42.35
C TRP A 5 33.53 9.29 -40.88
N ALA A 6 32.81 9.87 -39.92
CA ALA A 6 31.51 10.53 -39.80
C ALA A 6 31.53 11.33 -38.47
N GLY A 7 30.75 12.42 -38.40
CA GLY A 7 30.69 13.34 -37.25
C GLY A 7 29.84 12.87 -36.05
N PRO A 8 29.80 13.67 -34.97
CA PRO A 8 29.08 13.38 -33.74
C PRO A 8 27.59 13.67 -33.94
N GLY A 9 26.78 12.62 -34.07
CA GLY A 9 25.37 12.78 -34.43
C GLY A 9 24.54 11.52 -34.21
N ALA A 10 24.76 10.81 -33.10
CA ALA A 10 23.77 9.88 -32.58
C ALA A 10 23.04 10.56 -31.43
N CYS A 11 22.23 11.58 -31.76
CA CYS A 11 21.16 11.98 -30.86
C CYS A 11 20.32 10.74 -30.57
N ASP A 12 19.99 10.55 -29.31
CA ASP A 12 19.38 9.37 -28.73
C ASP A 12 17.91 9.24 -29.21
N TYR A 13 17.72 8.94 -30.50
CA TYR A 13 16.41 8.77 -31.14
C TYR A 13 15.59 7.69 -30.43
N THR A 14 16.25 6.69 -29.84
CA THR A 14 15.65 5.67 -28.98
C THR A 14 15.07 6.23 -27.69
N ALA A 15 15.75 7.15 -27.02
CA ALA A 15 15.22 7.83 -25.83
C ALA A 15 14.07 8.79 -26.18
N LEU A 16 14.18 9.52 -27.29
CA LEU A 16 13.12 10.41 -27.79
C LEU A 16 11.86 9.65 -28.23
N LEU A 17 12.01 8.55 -28.96
CA LEU A 17 10.90 7.65 -29.32
C LEU A 17 10.28 6.99 -28.08
N SER A 18 11.10 6.58 -27.10
CA SER A 18 10.59 6.07 -25.82
C SER A 18 9.78 7.11 -25.05
N SER A 19 10.24 8.37 -25.02
CA SER A 19 9.52 9.46 -24.36
C SER A 19 8.19 9.81 -25.06
N THR A 20 8.18 9.91 -26.39
CA THR A 20 6.96 10.20 -27.16
C THR A 20 5.94 9.06 -27.13
N VAL A 21 6.38 7.81 -27.12
CA VAL A 21 5.48 6.66 -26.95
C VAL A 21 4.89 6.65 -25.53
N LYS A 22 5.69 6.93 -24.51
CA LYS A 22 5.21 7.06 -23.12
C LYS A 22 4.19 8.18 -22.99
N ASP A 23 4.44 9.34 -23.59
CA ASP A 23 3.53 10.48 -23.55
C ASP A 23 2.21 10.17 -24.25
N LYS A 24 2.24 9.44 -25.38
CA LYS A 24 1.03 9.00 -26.09
C LYS A 24 0.19 8.04 -25.24
N ILE A 25 0.84 7.08 -24.56
CA ILE A 25 0.13 6.13 -23.68
C ILE A 25 -0.47 6.87 -22.49
N VAL A 26 0.26 7.80 -21.87
CA VAL A 26 -0.25 8.61 -20.75
C VAL A 26 -1.49 9.39 -21.17
N HIS A 27 -1.49 10.04 -22.33
CA HIS A 27 -2.66 10.76 -22.84
C HIS A 27 -3.86 9.82 -23.10
N GLN A 28 -3.64 8.64 -23.67
CA GLN A 28 -4.73 7.67 -23.87
C GLN A 28 -5.34 7.19 -22.55
N ILE A 29 -4.53 6.98 -21.51
CA ILE A 29 -5.04 6.60 -20.20
C ILE A 29 -5.81 7.77 -19.57
N ILE A 30 -5.32 9.00 -19.71
CA ILE A 30 -6.04 10.20 -19.27
C ILE A 30 -7.41 10.30 -19.96
N ASP A 31 -7.46 10.11 -21.28
CA ASP A 31 -8.72 10.14 -22.03
C ASP A 31 -9.68 9.03 -21.57
N LEU A 32 -9.15 7.83 -21.27
CA LEU A 32 -9.92 6.73 -20.70
C LEU A 32 -10.50 7.09 -19.33
N VAL A 33 -9.69 7.70 -18.45
CA VAL A 33 -10.12 8.14 -17.11
C VAL A 33 -11.22 9.19 -17.24
N LYS A 34 -11.03 10.20 -18.11
CA LYS A 34 -12.03 11.25 -18.38
C LYS A 34 -13.34 10.66 -18.90
N ALA A 35 -13.28 9.69 -19.81
CA ALA A 35 -14.45 9.01 -20.36
C ALA A 35 -15.24 8.23 -19.29
N HIS A 36 -14.58 7.75 -18.24
CA HIS A 36 -15.18 6.94 -17.17
C HIS A 36 -15.20 7.67 -15.82
N GLN A 37 -15.25 9.00 -15.82
CA GLN A 37 -15.11 9.82 -14.62
C GLN A 37 -15.99 9.34 -13.45
N SER A 38 -17.27 9.02 -13.70
CA SER A 38 -18.21 8.63 -12.66
C SER A 38 -17.76 7.39 -11.87
N PHE A 39 -17.10 6.44 -12.52
CA PHE A 39 -16.56 5.25 -11.87
C PHE A 39 -15.37 5.61 -10.96
N PHE A 40 -14.45 6.44 -11.45
CA PHE A 40 -13.30 6.89 -10.65
C PHE A 40 -13.76 7.72 -9.44
N ASP A 41 -14.72 8.61 -9.63
CA ASP A 41 -15.30 9.43 -8.56
C ASP A 41 -16.03 8.57 -7.52
N GLN A 42 -16.73 7.52 -7.94
CA GLN A 42 -17.38 6.58 -7.03
C GLN A 42 -16.35 5.86 -6.17
N VAL A 43 -15.33 5.27 -6.78
CA VAL A 43 -14.28 4.52 -6.06
C VAL A 43 -13.51 5.42 -5.10
N LEU A 44 -13.19 6.66 -5.49
CA LEU A 44 -12.50 7.61 -4.61
C LEU A 44 -13.32 8.09 -3.41
N ARG A 45 -14.64 7.85 -3.39
CA ARG A 45 -15.53 8.18 -2.26
C ARG A 45 -15.78 7.01 -1.32
N GLU A 46 -15.30 5.81 -1.66
CA GLU A 46 -15.46 4.64 -0.81
C GLU A 46 -14.66 4.78 0.49
N ASP A 47 -15.22 4.26 1.59
CA ASP A 47 -14.57 4.25 2.89
C ASP A 47 -13.63 3.03 3.00
N ILE A 48 -12.35 3.29 3.24
CA ILE A 48 -11.31 2.26 3.39
C ILE A 48 -11.58 1.39 4.62
N SER A 49 -12.21 1.94 5.67
CA SER A 49 -12.44 1.23 6.93
C SER A 49 -13.56 0.20 6.86
N GLU A 50 -14.52 0.39 5.95
CA GLU A 50 -15.69 -0.51 5.77
C GLU A 50 -15.58 -1.37 4.50
N ALA A 51 -14.53 -1.18 3.69
CA ALA A 51 -14.34 -1.85 2.42
C ALA A 51 -13.99 -3.35 2.59
N ASP A 52 -14.60 -4.19 1.75
CA ASP A 52 -14.18 -5.58 1.60
C ASP A 52 -12.90 -5.71 0.75
N ASP A 53 -12.33 -6.92 0.66
CA ASP A 53 -11.10 -7.17 -0.09
C ASP A 53 -11.20 -6.76 -1.58
N LEU A 54 -12.37 -6.94 -2.20
CA LEU A 54 -12.57 -6.63 -3.63
C LEU A 54 -12.62 -5.10 -3.82
N THR A 55 -13.36 -4.41 -2.98
CA THR A 55 -13.44 -2.96 -2.92
C THR A 55 -12.07 -2.34 -2.65
N LEU A 56 -11.30 -2.87 -1.69
CA LEU A 56 -9.93 -2.43 -1.42
C LEU A 56 -9.01 -2.63 -2.64
N GLU A 57 -9.14 -3.74 -3.37
CA GLU A 57 -8.37 -3.94 -4.61
C GLU A 57 -8.75 -2.92 -5.69
N GLN A 58 -10.05 -2.61 -5.84
CA GLN A 58 -10.54 -1.61 -6.78
C GLN A 58 -10.02 -0.21 -6.43
N ILE A 59 -10.12 0.19 -5.16
CA ILE A 59 -9.54 1.44 -4.64
C ILE A 59 -8.05 1.49 -4.94
N SER A 60 -7.32 0.42 -4.62
CA SER A 60 -5.87 0.33 -4.83
C SER A 60 -5.49 0.48 -6.30
N LEU A 61 -6.26 -0.11 -7.21
CA LEU A 61 -6.04 0.00 -8.65
C LEU A 61 -6.32 1.42 -9.17
N VAL A 62 -7.47 1.99 -8.80
CA VAL A 62 -7.87 3.34 -9.21
C VAL A 62 -6.85 4.38 -8.74
N VAL A 63 -6.46 4.30 -7.46
CA VAL A 63 -5.44 5.18 -6.89
C VAL A 63 -4.10 4.98 -7.59
N ALA A 64 -3.67 3.75 -7.86
CA ALA A 64 -2.41 3.50 -8.58
C ALA A 64 -2.39 4.08 -10.01
N ILE A 65 -3.51 4.02 -10.72
CA ILE A 65 -3.66 4.63 -12.05
C ILE A 65 -3.56 6.15 -11.94
N LEU A 66 -4.42 6.77 -11.11
CA LEU A 66 -4.49 8.22 -10.97
C LEU A 66 -3.19 8.80 -10.45
N SER A 67 -2.55 8.16 -9.47
CA SER A 67 -1.24 8.56 -8.92
C SER A 67 -0.15 8.63 -9.98
N LYS A 68 -0.26 7.84 -11.06
CA LYS A 68 0.72 7.82 -12.14
C LYS A 68 0.38 8.79 -13.26
N VAL A 69 -0.86 8.83 -13.72
CA VAL A 69 -1.21 9.55 -14.97
C VAL A 69 -1.78 10.94 -14.73
N TRP A 70 -2.52 11.14 -13.63
CA TRP A 70 -3.17 12.42 -13.35
C TRP A 70 -2.20 13.58 -13.12
N PRO A 71 -0.99 13.39 -12.56
CA PRO A 71 -0.03 14.49 -12.46
C PRO A 71 0.45 15.10 -13.78
N TYR A 72 0.15 14.47 -14.92
CA TYR A 72 0.45 15.00 -16.26
C TYR A 72 -0.71 15.81 -16.83
N GLU A 73 -1.91 15.67 -16.27
CA GLU A 73 -3.07 16.48 -16.63
C GLU A 73 -2.96 17.86 -15.96
N GLY A 74 -3.01 18.92 -16.77
CA GLY A 74 -2.93 20.30 -16.28
C GLY A 74 -4.26 20.88 -15.80
N ASN A 75 -5.37 20.17 -16.06
CA ASN A 75 -6.72 20.61 -15.74
C ASN A 75 -7.22 19.97 -14.43
N ASP A 76 -7.71 20.80 -13.51
CA ASP A 76 -8.23 20.40 -12.18
C ASP A 76 -9.77 20.30 -12.15
N GLU A 77 -10.44 20.38 -13.30
CA GLU A 77 -11.91 20.35 -13.39
C GLU A 77 -12.56 19.04 -12.90
N TYR A 78 -11.78 17.95 -12.83
CA TYR A 78 -12.31 16.61 -12.55
C TYR A 78 -12.32 16.22 -11.06
N GLY A 79 -11.75 17.03 -10.16
CA GLY A 79 -11.83 16.75 -8.72
C GLY A 79 -10.97 15.58 -8.20
N PHE A 80 -10.22 14.89 -9.06
CA PHE A 80 -9.46 13.69 -8.67
C PHE A 80 -8.31 13.98 -7.71
N ILE A 81 -7.71 15.18 -7.77
CA ILE A 81 -6.69 15.58 -6.80
C ILE A 81 -7.31 15.60 -5.39
N GLN A 82 -8.48 16.23 -5.25
CA GLN A 82 -9.23 16.29 -4.00
C GLN A 82 -9.62 14.88 -3.53
N GLY A 83 -10.09 14.02 -4.44
CA GLY A 83 -10.42 12.63 -4.13
C GLY A 83 -9.23 11.81 -3.61
N LEU A 84 -8.04 11.94 -4.23
CA LEU A 84 -6.82 11.29 -3.77
C LEU A 84 -6.38 11.77 -2.38
N PHE A 85 -6.53 13.07 -2.09
CA PHE A 85 -6.27 13.61 -0.76
C PHE A 85 -7.30 13.15 0.29
N GLY A 86 -8.57 13.02 -0.10
CA GLY A 86 -9.61 12.43 0.74
C GLY A 86 -9.27 10.98 1.12
N MET A 87 -8.89 10.17 0.14
CA MET A 87 -8.43 8.79 0.32
C MET A 87 -7.22 8.71 1.26
N MET A 88 -6.23 9.58 1.06
CA MET A 88 -5.05 9.67 1.91
C MET A 88 -5.44 10.01 3.36
N ARG A 89 -6.35 10.96 3.58
CA ARG A 89 -6.84 11.26 4.92
C ARG A 89 -7.53 10.06 5.57
N GLY A 90 -8.39 9.36 4.84
CA GLY A 90 -9.05 8.14 5.33
C GLY A 90 -8.03 7.08 5.74
N LEU A 91 -7.09 6.77 4.85
CA LEU A 91 -6.08 5.73 5.06
C LEU A 91 -5.21 5.98 6.29
N PHE A 92 -4.72 7.20 6.46
CA PHE A 92 -3.83 7.56 7.57
C PHE A 92 -4.57 7.90 8.86
N SER A 93 -5.91 7.84 8.85
CA SER A 93 -6.74 7.84 10.06
C SER A 93 -7.01 6.42 10.56
N VAL A 94 -6.94 5.41 9.68
CA VAL A 94 -7.01 4.00 10.08
C VAL A 94 -5.74 3.67 10.87
N ASP A 95 -5.89 3.07 12.05
CA ASP A 95 -4.73 2.56 12.79
C ASP A 95 -4.19 1.32 12.07
N ILE A 96 -3.23 1.54 11.17
CA ILE A 96 -2.55 0.48 10.44
C ILE A 96 -1.86 -0.49 11.42
N GLY A 97 -1.52 -0.04 12.64
CA GLY A 97 -0.99 -0.88 13.71
C GLY A 97 -2.02 -1.77 14.42
N ALA A 98 -3.33 -1.59 14.18
CA ALA A 98 -4.34 -2.49 14.72
C ALA A 98 -4.40 -3.84 13.98
N PHE A 99 -3.86 -3.90 12.75
CA PHE A 99 -3.84 -5.12 11.94
C PHE A 99 -2.70 -6.07 12.33
N SER A 100 -1.65 -5.60 13.00
CA SER A 100 -0.56 -6.46 13.52
C SER A 100 -0.97 -7.32 14.72
N SER A 101 -2.28 -7.40 15.03
CA SER A 101 -2.83 -8.33 16.02
C SER A 101 -2.34 -9.75 15.73
N ILE A 102 -1.82 -10.39 16.78
CA ILE A 102 -1.08 -11.67 16.79
C ILE A 102 -1.94 -12.87 16.32
N GLU A 103 -3.20 -12.66 15.92
CA GLU A 103 -4.09 -13.72 15.47
C GLU A 103 -3.97 -13.94 13.94
N PRO A 104 -3.45 -15.09 13.49
CA PRO A 104 -3.15 -15.33 12.09
C PRO A 104 -4.41 -15.78 11.35
N HIS A 105 -5.37 -14.88 11.15
CA HIS A 105 -6.45 -15.15 10.22
C HIS A 105 -5.96 -14.79 8.80
N GLU A 106 -5.90 -15.76 7.88
CA GLU A 106 -5.28 -15.58 6.55
C GLU A 106 -5.83 -14.39 5.76
N ASN A 107 -7.12 -14.07 5.95
CA ASN A 107 -7.79 -12.92 5.35
C ASN A 107 -7.19 -11.56 5.76
N HIS A 108 -6.66 -11.43 6.99
CA HIS A 108 -6.07 -10.16 7.47
C HIS A 108 -4.77 -9.80 6.72
N LYS A 109 -3.98 -10.81 6.33
CA LYS A 109 -2.72 -10.59 5.61
C LYS A 109 -2.94 -10.03 4.20
N LYS A 110 -4.07 -10.35 3.57
CA LYS A 110 -4.38 -9.89 2.21
C LYS A 110 -4.75 -8.40 2.21
N SER A 111 -5.65 -7.99 3.09
CA SER A 111 -6.06 -6.59 3.23
C SER A 111 -4.89 -5.69 3.66
N GLU A 112 -4.01 -6.18 4.56
CA GLU A 112 -2.76 -5.49 4.93
C GLU A 112 -1.88 -5.16 3.73
N LEU A 113 -1.65 -6.13 2.84
CA LEU A 113 -0.84 -5.91 1.63
C LEU A 113 -1.48 -4.88 0.69
N ILE A 114 -2.81 -4.88 0.59
CA ILE A 114 -3.54 -3.92 -0.24
C ILE A 114 -3.42 -2.51 0.37
N LEU A 115 -3.59 -2.37 1.68
CA LEU A 115 -3.43 -1.11 2.41
C LEU A 115 -1.99 -0.59 2.30
N PHE A 116 -1.00 -1.48 2.35
CA PHE A 116 0.40 -1.10 2.14
C PHE A 116 0.63 -0.57 0.71
N ARG A 117 0.10 -1.27 -0.30
CA ARG A 117 0.20 -0.84 -1.72
C ARG A 117 -0.50 0.50 -1.95
N LEU A 118 -1.64 0.70 -1.30
CA LEU A 118 -2.40 1.95 -1.33
C LEU A 118 -1.60 3.08 -0.68
N SER A 119 -1.06 2.86 0.53
CA SER A 119 -0.20 3.80 1.25
C SER A 119 0.99 4.23 0.41
N PHE A 120 1.68 3.26 -0.19
CA PHE A 120 2.84 3.51 -1.04
C PHE A 120 2.47 4.35 -2.28
N SER A 121 1.35 4.02 -2.92
CA SER A 121 0.87 4.70 -4.14
C SER A 121 0.47 6.16 -3.86
N LEU A 122 -0.15 6.42 -2.70
CA LEU A 122 -0.53 7.75 -2.24
C LEU A 122 0.70 8.57 -1.82
N CYS A 123 1.61 8.00 -1.03
CA CYS A 123 2.87 8.67 -0.65
C CYS A 123 3.72 9.03 -1.87
N THR A 124 3.82 8.12 -2.86
CA THR A 124 4.56 8.37 -4.10
C THR A 124 3.93 9.51 -4.90
N TYR A 125 2.60 9.56 -4.98
CA TYR A 125 1.89 10.66 -5.62
C TYR A 125 2.15 12.00 -4.93
N LEU A 126 2.06 12.04 -3.60
CA LEU A 126 2.35 13.24 -2.82
C LEU A 126 3.79 13.72 -3.03
N TYR A 127 4.76 12.80 -2.98
CA TYR A 127 6.16 13.10 -3.27
C TYR A 127 6.32 13.69 -4.67
N PHE A 128 5.67 13.11 -5.68
CA PHE A 128 5.73 13.60 -7.05
C PHE A 128 5.15 15.02 -7.17
N LEU A 129 3.98 15.28 -6.57
CA LEU A 129 3.36 16.60 -6.58
C LEU A 129 4.27 17.65 -5.92
N ALA A 130 4.88 17.30 -4.78
CA ALA A 130 5.82 18.16 -4.08
C ALA A 130 7.09 18.41 -4.92
N ALA A 131 7.67 17.37 -5.51
CA ALA A 131 8.88 17.45 -6.32
C ALA A 131 8.68 18.28 -7.61
N LYS A 132 7.51 18.19 -8.24
CA LYS A 132 7.19 18.96 -9.44
C LYS A 132 6.73 20.40 -9.16
N LYS A 133 6.66 20.83 -7.89
CA LYS A 133 6.01 22.10 -7.48
C LYS A 133 4.57 22.23 -8.02
N ALA A 134 3.93 21.09 -8.31
CA ALA A 134 2.55 21.03 -8.80
C ALA A 134 1.54 21.08 -7.65
N LEU A 135 2.02 20.98 -6.41
CA LEU A 135 1.23 21.05 -5.20
C LEU A 135 0.69 22.47 -4.99
N ARG A 136 -0.58 22.69 -5.33
CA ARG A 136 -1.31 23.92 -5.01
C ARG A 136 -2.14 23.68 -3.74
N LEU A 137 -1.59 24.08 -2.60
CA LEU A 137 -2.26 23.94 -1.31
C LEU A 137 -2.96 25.24 -0.92
N GLN A 138 -4.15 25.11 -0.35
CA GLN A 138 -4.76 26.22 0.38
C GLN A 138 -4.17 26.32 1.80
N ALA A 139 -4.04 27.55 2.32
CA ALA A 139 -3.41 27.80 3.61
C ALA A 139 -4.30 27.42 4.83
N SER A 140 -5.62 27.33 4.66
CA SER A 140 -6.58 27.07 5.75
C SER A 140 -7.94 26.63 5.21
N ASP A 141 -8.75 25.98 6.05
CA ASP A 141 -10.15 25.67 5.79
C ASP A 141 -10.95 26.98 5.70
N ALA A 142 -11.02 27.58 4.52
CA ALA A 142 -12.03 28.60 4.25
C ALA A 142 -13.40 27.90 4.16
N PRO A 143 -14.49 28.49 4.70
CA PRO A 143 -15.84 27.96 4.50
C PRO A 143 -16.22 28.21 3.04
N GLY A 144 -15.80 27.29 2.17
CA GLY A 144 -16.19 27.27 0.77
C GLY A 144 -17.59 26.68 0.67
N ASP A 145 -18.49 27.39 0.01
CA ASP A 145 -19.84 26.93 -0.30
C ASP A 145 -19.79 25.51 -0.89
N TYR A 146 -20.45 24.57 -0.23
CA TYR A 146 -20.60 23.16 -0.62
C TYR A 146 -21.44 22.96 -1.90
N HIS A 147 -21.61 24.01 -2.71
CA HIS A 147 -22.41 24.03 -3.93
C HIS A 147 -21.61 24.52 -5.13
N THR A 148 -20.50 23.84 -5.43
CA THR A 148 -19.99 23.77 -6.80
C THR A 148 -19.79 22.30 -7.16
N SER A 149 -20.49 21.89 -8.22
CA SER A 149 -20.45 20.58 -8.85
C SER A 149 -19.05 19.95 -8.82
N GLY A 150 -18.84 18.94 -7.97
CA GLY A 150 -17.64 18.08 -7.98
C GLY A 150 -16.59 18.28 -6.88
N GLY A 151 -16.77 19.21 -5.93
CA GLY A 151 -15.71 19.57 -4.98
C GLY A 151 -15.70 18.81 -3.65
N GLY A 152 -14.79 17.85 -3.49
CA GLY A 152 -14.25 17.52 -2.16
C GLY A 152 -13.39 18.67 -1.61
N PRO A 153 -13.05 18.69 -0.30
CA PRO A 153 -12.21 19.74 0.27
C PRO A 153 -10.87 19.81 -0.47
N GLN A 154 -10.51 21.01 -0.94
CA GLN A 154 -9.23 21.22 -1.61
C GLN A 154 -8.08 20.88 -0.66
N PRO A 155 -6.98 20.24 -1.11
CA PRO A 155 -5.87 19.92 -0.24
C PRO A 155 -5.32 21.16 0.47
N THR A 156 -5.40 21.16 1.80
CA THR A 156 -4.88 22.22 2.66
C THR A 156 -3.52 21.86 3.22
N LEU A 157 -2.75 22.89 3.59
CA LEU A 157 -1.48 22.73 4.28
C LEU A 157 -1.65 22.06 5.66
N SER A 158 -2.75 22.35 6.36
CA SER A 158 -3.09 21.70 7.63
C SER A 158 -3.30 20.20 7.47
N LEU A 159 -4.02 19.77 6.42
CA LEU A 159 -4.19 18.36 6.09
C LEU A 159 -2.84 17.68 5.83
N LEU A 160 -1.97 18.30 5.03
CA LEU A 160 -0.63 17.77 4.77
C LEU A 160 0.21 17.64 6.05
N VAL A 161 0.16 18.63 6.94
CA VAL A 161 0.89 18.59 8.22
C VAL A 161 0.35 17.47 9.12
N SER A 162 -0.97 17.32 9.20
CA SER A 162 -1.60 16.25 9.99
C SER A 162 -1.23 14.86 9.46
N LEU A 163 -1.22 14.71 8.13
CA LEU A 163 -0.82 13.50 7.44
C LEU A 163 0.64 13.14 7.73
N LEU A 164 1.57 14.09 7.54
CA LEU A 164 3.00 13.86 7.78
C LEU A 164 3.26 13.52 9.25
N SER A 165 2.48 14.10 10.17
CA SER A 165 2.55 13.76 11.59
C SER A 165 2.05 12.34 11.85
N SER A 166 0.94 11.92 11.24
CA SER A 166 0.43 10.54 11.33
C SER A 166 1.44 9.52 10.80
N VAL A 167 1.99 9.76 9.60
CA VAL A 167 3.04 8.93 8.99
C VAL A 167 4.26 8.83 9.91
N ARG A 168 4.70 9.95 10.48
CA ARG A 168 5.83 9.99 11.41
C ARG A 168 5.57 9.10 12.63
N THR A 169 4.43 9.28 13.30
CA THR A 169 4.08 8.48 14.49
C THR A 169 3.98 6.98 14.17
N ALA A 170 3.44 6.63 13.00
CA ALA A 170 3.39 5.23 12.56
C ALA A 170 4.81 4.65 12.34
N LEU A 171 5.71 5.42 11.73
CA LEU A 171 7.11 5.00 11.53
C LEU A 171 7.87 4.87 12.85
N GLU A 172 7.65 5.76 13.81
CA GLU A 172 8.23 5.69 15.15
C GLU A 172 7.80 4.38 15.85
N ARG A 173 6.49 4.04 15.84
CA ARG A 173 6.00 2.76 16.39
C ARG A 173 6.61 1.53 15.71
N VAL A 174 6.66 1.50 14.38
CA VAL A 174 7.26 0.37 13.64
C VAL A 174 8.76 0.23 13.95
N ALA A 175 9.46 1.34 14.16
CA ALA A 175 10.87 1.31 14.56
C ALA A 175 11.06 0.73 15.98
N GLU A 176 10.18 1.06 16.92
CA GLU A 176 10.16 0.50 18.27
C GLU A 176 9.88 -1.01 18.25
N GLU A 177 8.86 -1.46 17.52
CA GLU A 177 8.54 -2.88 17.34
C GLU A 177 9.71 -3.66 16.73
N LYS A 178 10.33 -3.11 15.69
CA LYS A 178 11.53 -3.69 15.07
C LYS A 178 12.67 -3.80 16.08
N SER A 179 12.89 -2.77 16.90
CA SER A 179 13.93 -2.80 17.94
C SER A 179 13.66 -3.89 18.96
N LEU A 180 12.41 -4.04 19.40
CA LEU A 180 12.01 -5.07 20.35
C LEU A 180 12.20 -6.48 19.75
N LEU A 181 11.81 -6.68 18.49
CA LEU A 181 12.00 -7.94 17.80
C LEU A 181 13.48 -8.29 17.63
N LEU A 182 14.32 -7.31 17.28
CA LEU A 182 15.77 -7.52 17.16
C LEU A 182 16.41 -7.87 18.51
N ASN A 183 15.98 -7.22 19.59
CA ASN A 183 16.42 -7.56 20.94
C ASN A 183 16.01 -8.99 21.31
N ASN A 184 14.75 -9.38 21.07
CA ASN A 184 14.29 -10.75 21.31
C ASN A 184 15.08 -11.78 20.50
N ILE A 185 15.39 -11.50 19.23
CA ILE A 185 16.21 -12.38 18.39
C ILE A 185 17.64 -12.49 18.96
N HIS A 186 18.20 -11.37 19.44
CA HIS A 186 19.51 -11.39 20.09
C HIS A 186 19.47 -12.23 21.36
N ASP A 187 18.50 -12.03 22.24
CA ASP A 187 18.32 -12.80 23.47
C ASP A 187 18.20 -14.29 23.19
N ILE A 188 17.42 -14.68 22.16
CA ILE A 188 17.30 -16.08 21.71
C ILE A 188 18.65 -16.62 21.23
N ASN A 189 19.41 -15.83 20.48
CA ASN A 189 20.70 -16.25 19.96
C ASN A 189 21.78 -16.37 21.05
N GLU A 190 21.62 -15.65 22.17
CA GLU A 190 22.50 -15.72 23.34
C GLU A 190 22.09 -16.83 24.34
N LEU A 191 20.97 -17.53 24.12
CA LEU A 191 20.57 -18.64 24.97
C LEU A 191 21.63 -19.75 24.95
N SER A 192 22.06 -20.14 26.15
CA SER A 192 22.91 -21.31 26.32
C SER A 192 22.14 -22.60 26.03
N ARG A 193 22.87 -23.66 25.67
CA ARG A 193 22.28 -24.99 25.44
C ARG A 193 21.51 -25.52 26.66
N GLN A 194 21.95 -25.18 27.87
CA GLN A 194 21.26 -25.55 29.10
C GLN A 194 19.90 -24.86 29.24
N GLU A 195 19.84 -23.56 28.95
CA GLU A 195 18.58 -22.80 28.98
C GLU A 195 17.60 -23.30 27.92
N VAL A 196 18.10 -23.66 26.73
CA VAL A 196 17.27 -24.30 25.69
C VAL A 196 16.72 -25.65 26.17
N ASP A 197 17.54 -26.49 26.80
CA ASP A 197 17.11 -27.79 27.34
C ASP A 197 16.08 -27.64 28.48
N GLU A 198 16.22 -26.60 29.32
CA GLU A 198 15.25 -26.25 30.37
C GLU A 198 13.91 -25.79 29.78
N ILE A 199 13.92 -24.92 28.75
CA ILE A 199 12.72 -24.49 28.04
C ILE A 199 12.01 -25.70 27.41
N ILE A 200 12.74 -26.61 26.75
CA ILE A 200 12.18 -27.84 26.17
C ILE A 200 11.54 -28.72 27.26
N ASN A 201 12.16 -28.83 28.44
CA ASN A 201 11.62 -29.59 29.56
C ASN A 201 10.32 -28.96 30.10
N VAL A 202 10.27 -27.64 30.21
CA VAL A 202 9.06 -26.90 30.62
C VAL A 202 7.94 -27.06 29.58
N CYS A 203 8.22 -26.92 28.29
CA CYS A 203 7.21 -27.12 27.22
C CYS A 203 6.66 -28.55 27.20
N LYS A 204 7.51 -29.57 27.35
CA LYS A 204 7.08 -30.97 27.48
C LYS A 204 6.16 -31.19 28.68
N ARG A 205 6.45 -30.54 29.81
CA ARG A 205 5.59 -30.59 31.00
C ARG A 205 4.26 -29.86 30.77
N GLN A 206 4.25 -28.76 30.02
CA GLN A 206 3.04 -28.00 29.70
C GLN A 206 2.10 -28.80 28.77
N GLU A 207 2.63 -29.52 27.78
CA GLU A 207 1.86 -30.44 26.92
C GLU A 207 1.27 -31.64 27.70
N CYS A 208 1.88 -32.03 28.82
CA CYS A 208 1.32 -33.04 29.72
C CYS A 208 0.17 -32.52 30.61
N VAL A 209 -0.10 -31.22 30.66
CA VAL A 209 -1.09 -30.61 31.58
C VAL A 209 -2.43 -30.24 30.90
N SER A 210 -2.62 -30.50 29.60
CA SER A 210 -3.96 -30.46 28.98
C SER A 210 -4.38 -31.81 28.38
N PRO A 211 -5.03 -32.69 29.16
CA PRO A 211 -5.70 -33.87 28.66
C PRO A 211 -7.18 -33.61 28.29
N SER A 212 -7.55 -32.42 27.83
CA SER A 212 -8.88 -32.16 27.25
C SER A 212 -8.77 -31.31 25.99
N ASP A 213 -8.71 -31.98 24.83
CA ASP A 213 -9.34 -31.56 23.54
C ASP A 213 -8.74 -32.18 22.27
N ASN A 214 -7.80 -33.14 22.39
CA ASN A 214 -7.14 -33.71 21.20
C ASN A 214 -7.65 -35.08 20.73
N ILE A 215 -8.94 -35.40 20.89
CA ILE A 215 -9.51 -36.67 20.36
C ILE A 215 -9.93 -36.57 18.88
N ARG A 216 -9.99 -35.40 18.24
CA ARG A 216 -10.54 -35.28 16.87
C ARG A 216 -9.55 -35.18 15.70
N LYS A 217 -8.24 -35.09 15.92
CA LYS A 217 -7.25 -34.90 14.83
C LYS A 217 -6.31 -36.09 14.53
N ARG A 218 -6.45 -37.23 15.21
CA ARG A 218 -5.79 -38.49 14.81
C ARG A 218 -6.76 -39.46 14.13
N LYS A 219 -7.34 -39.02 13.01
CA LYS A 219 -7.88 -39.88 11.96
C LYS A 219 -7.57 -39.25 10.61
N PHE A 220 -6.29 -39.18 10.27
CA PHE A 220 -5.88 -39.29 8.89
C PHE A 220 -5.25 -40.67 8.78
N GLY A 221 -5.98 -41.57 8.11
CA GLY A 221 -5.62 -42.97 7.99
C GLY A 221 -4.27 -43.11 7.30
N SER A 222 -3.45 -43.98 7.89
CA SER A 222 -2.42 -44.73 7.18
C SER A 222 -3.04 -45.30 5.90
N VAL A 223 -2.64 -44.77 4.74
CA VAL A 223 -2.86 -45.48 3.47
C VAL A 223 -1.83 -46.58 3.47
N ASP A 224 -2.28 -47.80 3.77
CA ASP A 224 -1.48 -49.02 3.64
C ASP A 224 -1.02 -49.18 2.18
N VAL A 225 0.28 -49.31 1.99
CA VAL A 225 0.95 -49.55 0.70
C VAL A 225 0.85 -51.05 0.31
N ALA A 226 -0.25 -51.71 0.67
CA ALA A 226 -0.44 -53.16 0.47
C ALA A 226 -1.44 -53.52 -0.63
N ASP A 227 -2.27 -52.58 -1.11
CA ASP A 227 -3.32 -52.87 -2.11
C ASP A 227 -2.94 -52.50 -3.57
N MET A 228 -1.64 -52.50 -3.91
CA MET A 228 -1.18 -52.25 -5.29
C MET A 228 -0.59 -53.47 -6.02
N LEU A 229 -0.90 -54.69 -5.56
CA LEU A 229 -0.62 -55.92 -6.31
C LEU A 229 -1.74 -56.96 -6.11
N GLU A 230 -2.83 -56.81 -6.84
CA GLU A 230 -3.53 -57.89 -7.56
C GLU A 230 -4.33 -57.33 -8.75
#